data_AF-A0AAW5EFC8-F1
#
_entry.id   AF-A0AAW5EFC8-F1
#
_cell.length_a   1.000
_cell.length_b   1.000
_cell.length_c   1.000
_cell.angle_alpha   90.00
_cell.angle_beta   90.00
_cell.angle_gamma   90.00
#
_symmetry.space_group_name_H-M   'P 1'
#
loop_
_entity.id
_entity.type
_entity.pdbx_description
1 polymer ?
#
loop_
_entity_poly.entity_id
_entity_poly.type
_entity_poly.pdbx_seq_one_letter_code
_entity_poly.pdbx_strand_id
1 'polypeptide(L)'
;MKILFSPSESKNDTCKEKPIDKSSFIFENLFDFRMQAVKKYEEYINNADLKALQELFGIKNENEISNFQRDLKNSPTQQAITLYSGVSYEYLNFDILDKESQKYILENTLIFSNLFGVVKAS
;
A
#
# COMPACT_ATOMS: atom_id res chain seq x y z
N MET A 1 -6.72 -1.33 -22.52
CA MET A 1 -7.13 -2.40 -21.58
C MET A 1 -6.78 -1.95 -20.17
N LYS A 2 -7.54 -2.35 -19.14
CA LYS A 2 -7.16 -2.16 -17.74
C LYS A 2 -7.14 -3.49 -17.03
N ILE A 3 -6.07 -3.73 -16.27
CA ILE A 3 -5.84 -4.94 -15.50
C ILE A 3 -6.13 -4.59 -14.04
N LEU A 4 -6.94 -5.43 -13.39
CA LEU A 4 -7.26 -5.32 -11.98
C LEU A 4 -6.43 -6.34 -11.22
N PHE A 5 -5.68 -5.88 -10.22
CA PHE A 5 -4.79 -6.71 -9.43
C PHE A 5 -5.11 -6.60 -7.94
N SER A 6 -5.05 -7.73 -7.24
CA SER A 6 -5.30 -7.78 -5.80
C SER A 6 -4.14 -7.14 -5.03
N PRO A 7 -4.38 -6.56 -3.85
CA PRO A 7 -3.31 -6.24 -2.91
C PRO A 7 -2.59 -7.51 -2.46
N SER A 8 -1.50 -7.31 -1.71
CA SER A 8 -0.97 -8.29 -0.79
C SER A 8 -0.93 -7.76 0.64
N GLU A 9 -1.00 -8.67 1.62
CA GLU A 9 -0.76 -8.34 3.02
C GLU A 9 0.71 -7.92 3.22
N SER A 10 1.63 -8.71 2.67
CA SER A 10 3.08 -8.49 2.73
C SER A 10 3.53 -7.31 1.87
N LYS A 11 4.48 -6.55 2.40
CA LYS A 11 5.08 -5.38 1.75
C LYS A 11 6.59 -5.40 1.90
N ASN A 12 7.28 -4.87 0.91
CA ASN A 12 8.72 -4.66 0.96
C ASN A 12 9.06 -3.41 1.78
N ASP A 13 9.93 -3.53 2.77
CA ASP A 13 10.32 -2.41 3.66
C ASP A 13 11.49 -1.60 3.07
N THR A 14 11.38 -1.26 1.78
CA THR A 14 12.44 -0.62 0.98
C THR A 14 12.03 0.73 0.41
N CYS A 15 10.97 1.33 0.93
CA CYS A 15 10.41 2.58 0.44
C CYS A 15 11.43 3.73 0.57
N LYS A 16 11.65 4.49 -0.52
CA LYS A 16 12.61 5.61 -0.59
C LYS A 16 12.04 6.86 -1.23
N GLU A 17 10.86 6.77 -1.84
CA GLU A 17 10.22 7.89 -2.50
C GLU A 17 9.55 8.81 -1.47
N LYS A 18 9.15 9.99 -1.95
CA LYS A 18 8.52 11.02 -1.12
C LYS A 18 7.23 10.50 -0.48
N PRO A 19 6.81 11.06 0.67
CA PRO A 19 5.50 10.77 1.24
C PRO A 19 4.36 11.04 0.27
N ILE A 20 3.21 10.42 0.54
CA ILE A 20 2.03 10.56 -0.32
C ILE A 20 1.57 12.02 -0.41
N ASP A 21 1.27 12.44 -1.63
CA ASP A 21 0.61 13.70 -1.92
C ASP A 21 -0.53 13.48 -2.91
N LYS A 22 -1.21 14.58 -3.29
CA LYS A 22 -2.36 14.52 -4.19
C LYS A 22 -2.00 13.90 -5.54
N SER A 23 -0.83 14.22 -6.08
CA SER A 23 -0.33 13.74 -7.38
C SER A 23 0.13 12.27 -7.34
N SER A 24 0.30 11.68 -6.15
CA SER A 24 0.61 10.26 -5.98
C SER A 24 -0.55 9.34 -6.40
N PHE A 25 -1.76 9.86 -6.61
CA PHE A 25 -2.94 9.05 -6.89
C PHE A 25 -3.58 9.39 -8.24
N ILE A 26 -4.01 8.34 -8.96
CA ILE A 26 -4.72 8.46 -10.25
C ILE A 26 -6.03 9.28 -10.15
N PHE A 27 -6.65 9.32 -8.97
CA PHE A 27 -7.86 10.10 -8.69
C PHE A 27 -7.54 11.16 -7.63
N GLU A 28 -6.87 12.23 -8.06
CA GLU A 28 -6.47 13.34 -7.20
C GLU A 28 -7.64 13.98 -6.44
N ASN A 29 -8.82 14.04 -7.07
CA ASN A 29 -10.04 14.59 -6.47
C ASN A 29 -10.55 13.79 -5.27
N LEU A 30 -10.07 12.56 -5.08
CA LEU A 30 -10.40 11.72 -3.93
C LEU A 30 -9.37 11.79 -2.80
N PHE A 31 -8.29 12.57 -2.95
CA PHE A 31 -7.20 12.63 -1.99
C PHE A 31 -7.67 13.00 -0.57
N ASP A 32 -8.54 14.01 -0.44
CA ASP A 32 -9.02 14.45 0.87
C ASP A 32 -9.81 13.35 1.60
N PHE A 33 -10.58 12.54 0.86
CA PHE A 33 -11.29 11.40 1.43
C PHE A 33 -10.33 10.28 1.85
N ARG A 34 -9.25 10.04 1.09
CA ARG A 34 -8.18 9.11 1.50
C ARG A 34 -7.50 9.58 2.78
N MET A 35 -7.21 10.88 2.90
CA MET A 35 -6.57 11.43 4.10
C MET A 35 -7.48 11.35 5.33
N GLN A 36 -8.80 11.47 5.15
CA GLN A 36 -9.76 11.19 6.23
C GLN A 36 -9.72 9.72 6.67
N ALA A 37 -9.62 8.78 5.74
CA ALA A 37 -9.50 7.35 6.06
C ALA A 37 -8.19 7.03 6.77
N VAL A 38 -7.05 7.54 6.26
CA VAL A 38 -5.73 7.40 6.89
C VAL A 38 -5.76 7.96 8.31
N LYS A 39 -6.28 9.17 8.50
CA LYS A 39 -6.38 9.79 9.81
C LYS A 39 -7.18 8.93 10.79
N LYS A 40 -8.36 8.43 10.41
CA LYS A 40 -9.18 7.57 11.27
C LYS A 40 -8.47 6.25 11.61
N TYR A 41 -7.76 5.67 10.64
CA TYR A 41 -6.98 4.46 10.85
C TYR A 41 -5.83 4.71 11.83
N GLU A 42 -5.04 5.77 11.63
CA GLU A 42 -3.94 6.15 12.53
C GLU A 42 -4.44 6.48 13.94
N GLU A 43 -5.55 7.21 14.05
CA GLU A 43 -6.20 7.47 15.34
C GLU A 43 -6.61 6.17 16.03
N TYR A 44 -7.16 5.20 15.31
CA TYR A 44 -7.53 3.92 15.88
C TYR A 44 -6.30 3.14 16.37
N ILE A 45 -5.30 2.92 15.51
CA ILE A 45 -4.14 2.08 15.86
C ILE A 45 -3.29 2.67 16.98
N ASN A 46 -3.31 3.99 17.16
CA ASN A 46 -2.56 4.68 18.22
C ASN A 46 -3.28 4.69 19.57
N ASN A 47 -4.61 4.47 19.60
CA ASN A 47 -5.41 4.55 20.82
C ASN A 47 -6.04 3.20 21.24
N ALA A 48 -6.09 2.22 20.33
CA ALA A 48 -6.63 0.89 20.62
C ALA A 48 -5.74 0.12 21.61
N ASP A 49 -6.37 -0.75 22.40
CA ASP A 49 -5.63 -1.68 23.26
C ASP A 49 -4.98 -2.81 22.47
N LEU A 50 -4.04 -3.52 23.09
CA LEU A 50 -3.29 -4.60 22.45
C LEU A 50 -4.22 -5.68 21.87
N LYS A 51 -5.32 -6.01 22.54
CA LYS A 51 -6.24 -7.06 22.09
C LYS A 51 -6.95 -6.64 20.80
N ALA A 52 -7.45 -5.40 20.76
CA ALA A 52 -8.07 -4.82 19.58
C ALA A 52 -7.10 -4.72 18.40
N LEU A 53 -5.82 -4.43 18.67
CA LEU A 53 -4.77 -4.43 17.64
C LEU A 53 -4.43 -5.83 17.13
N GLN A 54 -4.35 -6.84 18.03
CA GLN A 54 -4.16 -8.24 17.66
C GLN A 54 -5.30 -8.73 16.76
N GLU A 55 -6.54 -8.36 17.07
CA GLU A 55 -7.72 -8.69 16.27
C GLU A 55 -7.71 -7.98 14.91
N LEU A 56 -7.36 -6.69 14.87
CA LEU A 56 -7.29 -5.92 13.62
C LEU A 56 -6.24 -6.47 12.66
N PHE A 57 -5.04 -6.79 13.16
CA PHE A 57 -3.92 -7.24 12.33
C PHE A 57 -3.87 -8.75 12.11
N GLY A 58 -4.60 -9.54 12.92
CA GLY A 58 -4.49 -11.00 12.90
C GLY A 58 -3.14 -11.51 13.43
N ILE A 59 -2.38 -10.68 14.15
CA ILE A 59 -1.04 -10.98 14.64
C ILE A 59 -1.10 -11.24 16.15
N LYS A 60 -0.50 -12.34 16.61
CA LYS A 60 -0.44 -12.67 18.05
C LYS A 60 0.77 -12.07 18.76
N ASN A 61 1.87 -11.86 18.04
CA ASN A 61 3.12 -11.38 18.60
C ASN A 61 3.06 -9.85 18.82
N GLU A 62 3.10 -9.42 20.06
CA GLU A 62 3.06 -8.00 20.44
C GLU A 62 4.22 -7.19 19.82
N ASN A 63 5.42 -7.77 19.74
CA ASN A 63 6.58 -7.09 19.16
C ASN A 63 6.42 -6.83 17.65
N GLU A 64 5.55 -7.58 16.97
CA GLU A 64 5.25 -7.37 15.56
C GLU A 64 4.18 -6.28 15.35
N ILE A 65 3.29 -6.07 16.32
CA ILE A 65 2.19 -5.10 16.23
C ILE A 65 2.70 -3.67 16.16
N SER A 66 3.74 -3.35 16.93
CA SER A 66 4.36 -2.02 16.92
C SER A 66 4.86 -1.61 15.54
N ASN A 67 5.24 -2.58 14.68
CA ASN A 67 5.65 -2.31 13.31
C ASN A 67 4.52 -1.76 12.43
N PHE A 68 3.26 -1.89 12.84
CA PHE A 68 2.08 -1.42 12.10
C PHE A 68 1.55 -0.08 12.59
N GLN A 69 2.06 0.42 13.72
CA GLN A 69 1.76 1.76 14.27
C GLN A 69 2.68 2.81 13.63
N ARG A 70 2.57 2.98 12.32
CA ARG A 70 3.38 3.92 11.53
C ARG A 70 2.58 5.19 11.20
N ASP A 71 3.29 6.31 11.09
CA ASP A 71 2.78 7.54 10.45
C ASP A 71 2.76 7.33 8.93
N LEU A 72 1.64 6.83 8.42
CA LEU A 72 1.46 6.51 7.01
C LEU A 72 1.46 7.77 6.14
N LYS A 73 1.01 8.91 6.67
CA LYS A 73 0.97 10.17 5.93
C LYS A 73 2.37 10.66 5.59
N ASN A 74 3.31 10.56 6.53
CA ASN A 74 4.67 11.07 6.36
C ASN A 74 5.71 9.98 6.04
N SER A 75 5.29 8.71 5.99
CA SER A 75 6.18 7.60 5.63
C SER A 75 6.66 7.71 4.17
N PRO A 76 7.90 7.26 3.88
CA PRO A 76 8.37 7.16 2.51
C PRO A 76 7.54 6.14 1.72
N THR A 77 7.49 6.32 0.40
CA THR A 77 6.68 5.48 -0.50
C THR A 77 7.53 4.77 -1.55
N GLN A 78 6.89 3.99 -2.43
CA GLN A 78 7.43 3.45 -3.67
C GLN A 78 6.27 3.07 -4.60
N GLN A 79 6.57 2.62 -5.81
CA GLN A 79 5.57 2.18 -6.78
C GLN A 79 4.74 1.03 -6.20
N ALA A 80 3.42 1.04 -6.40
CA ALA A 80 2.55 0.03 -5.80
C ALA A 80 2.89 -1.39 -6.27
N ILE A 81 3.36 -1.54 -7.52
CA ILE A 81 3.74 -2.85 -8.09
C ILE A 81 4.99 -3.46 -7.46
N THR A 82 5.89 -2.64 -6.89
CA THR A 82 7.10 -3.08 -6.19
C THR A 82 6.94 -3.05 -4.67
N LEU A 83 5.87 -2.41 -4.16
CA LEU A 83 5.53 -2.37 -2.74
C LEU A 83 5.01 -3.70 -2.23
N TYR A 84 4.00 -4.25 -2.89
CA TYR A 84 3.37 -5.49 -2.49
C TYR A 84 4.27 -6.68 -2.86
N SER A 85 4.31 -7.68 -1.98
CA SER A 85 5.08 -8.92 -2.18
C SER A 85 4.22 -10.15 -1.94
N GLY A 86 4.73 -11.34 -2.27
CA GLY A 86 4.00 -12.61 -2.15
C GLY A 86 3.64 -13.19 -3.51
N VAL A 87 2.96 -14.35 -3.49
CA VAL A 87 2.87 -15.29 -4.63
C VAL A 87 2.55 -14.60 -5.96
N SER A 88 1.46 -13.83 -6.06
CA SER A 88 1.09 -13.20 -7.33
C SER A 88 2.12 -12.18 -7.85
N TYR A 89 2.79 -11.47 -6.94
CA TYR A 89 3.84 -10.50 -7.28
C TYR A 89 5.17 -11.18 -7.61
N GLU A 90 5.49 -12.29 -6.94
CA GLU A 90 6.64 -13.15 -7.25
C GLU A 90 6.51 -13.77 -8.65
N TYR A 91 5.32 -14.28 -9.01
CA TYR A 91 5.07 -14.82 -10.34
C TYR A 91 5.03 -13.73 -11.42
N LEU A 92 4.55 -12.53 -11.10
CA LEU A 92 4.65 -11.39 -12.01
C LEU A 92 6.10 -11.01 -12.28
N ASN A 93 6.95 -11.12 -11.25
CA ASN A 93 8.39 -10.86 -11.27
C ASN A 93 8.74 -9.57 -12.04
N PHE A 94 8.11 -8.47 -11.64
CA PHE A 94 8.11 -7.21 -12.38
C PHE A 94 9.53 -6.72 -12.76
N ASP A 95 10.49 -6.89 -11.86
CA ASP A 95 11.85 -6.34 -12.01
C ASP A 95 12.66 -7.00 -13.13
N ILE A 96 12.36 -8.25 -13.50
CA ILE A 96 13.07 -8.97 -14.58
C ILE A 96 12.48 -8.75 -15.96
N LEU A 97 11.28 -8.14 -16.03
CA LEU A 97 10.60 -7.89 -17.30
C LEU A 97 11.35 -6.84 -18.13
N ASP A 98 11.18 -6.92 -19.45
CA ASP A 98 11.70 -5.90 -20.35
C ASP A 98 10.98 -4.55 -20.14
N LYS A 99 11.57 -3.46 -20.64
CA LYS A 99 11.08 -2.11 -20.39
C LYS A 99 9.70 -1.83 -20.97
N GLU A 100 9.34 -2.44 -22.09
CA GLU A 100 8.02 -2.26 -22.69
C GLU A 100 6.96 -2.95 -21.83
N SER A 101 7.24 -4.17 -21.36
CA SER A 101 6.38 -4.90 -20.42
C SER A 101 6.21 -4.17 -19.09
N GLN A 102 7.30 -3.66 -18.50
CA GLN A 102 7.25 -2.86 -17.27
C GLN A 102 6.36 -1.62 -17.46
N LYS A 103 6.61 -0.86 -18.53
CA LYS A 103 5.82 0.34 -18.85
C LYS A 103 4.34 0.01 -19.05
N TYR A 104 4.03 -1.07 -19.76
CA TYR A 104 2.66 -1.51 -19.97
C TYR A 104 1.93 -1.78 -18.66
N ILE A 105 2.56 -2.48 -17.71
CA ILE A 105 2.01 -2.77 -16.38
C ILE A 105 1.81 -1.47 -15.60
N LEU A 106 2.83 -0.61 -15.55
CA LEU A 106 2.76 0.67 -14.86
C LEU A 106 1.59 1.52 -15.36
N GLU A 107 1.31 1.52 -16.67
CA GLU A 107 0.25 2.32 -17.28
C GLU A 107 -1.16 1.71 -17.18
N ASN A 108 -1.26 0.38 -17.16
CA ASN A 108 -2.53 -0.32 -17.37
C ASN A 108 -3.02 -1.15 -16.18
N THR A 109 -2.20 -1.32 -15.14
CA THR A 109 -2.58 -2.08 -13.95
C THR A 109 -3.05 -1.17 -12.82
N LEU A 110 -4.20 -1.53 -12.26
CA LEU A 110 -4.79 -0.92 -11.08
C LEU A 110 -4.75 -1.95 -9.95
N ILE A 111 -4.18 -1.57 -8.81
CA ILE A 111 -4.05 -2.40 -7.62
C ILE A 111 -5.03 -1.89 -6.58
N PHE A 112 -5.82 -2.78 -5.99
CA PHE A 112 -6.73 -2.41 -4.90
C PHE A 112 -5.98 -2.35 -3.58
N SER A 113 -6.28 -1.34 -2.76
CA SER A 113 -5.77 -1.16 -1.41
C SER A 113 -6.94 -0.93 -0.46
N ASN A 114 -6.97 -1.64 0.67
CA ASN A 114 -8.04 -1.50 1.64
C ASN A 114 -8.12 -0.07 2.22
N LEU A 115 -6.96 0.60 2.39
CA LEU A 115 -6.90 1.94 2.96
C LEU A 115 -6.98 3.05 1.90
N PHE A 116 -6.33 2.86 0.75
CA PHE A 116 -6.21 3.90 -0.28
C PHE A 116 -7.20 3.74 -1.45
N GLY A 117 -8.01 2.69 -1.45
CA GLY A 117 -8.88 2.33 -2.56
C GLY A 117 -8.07 1.89 -3.77
N VAL A 118 -8.47 2.31 -4.97
CA VAL A 118 -7.73 1.98 -6.19
C VAL A 118 -6.48 2.86 -6.31
N VAL A 119 -5.33 2.21 -6.49
CA VAL A 119 -4.05 2.83 -6.83
C VAL A 119 -3.54 2.31 -8.17
N LYS A 120 -2.74 3.11 -8.86
CA LYS A 120 -2.08 2.68 -10.09
C LYS A 120 -0.81 1.88 -9.72
N ALA A 121 -0.37 0.99 -10.59
CA ALA A 121 0.86 0.22 -10.38
C ALA A 121 2.12 1.10 -10.22
N SER A 122 2.13 2.27 -10.89
CA SER A 122 3.20 3.27 -10.87
C SER A 122 3.28 4.10 -9.61
#